data_AF-A0A3D8I8A2-F1
#
_entry.id   AF-A0A3D8I8A2-F1
#
_cell.length_a   1.000
_cell.length_b   1.000
_cell.length_c   1.000
_cell.angle_alpha   90.00
_cell.angle_beta   90.00
_cell.angle_gamma   90.00
#
_symmetry.space_group_name_H-M   'P 1'
#
loop_
_entity.id
_entity.type
_entity.pdbx_description
1 polymer ?
#
loop_
_entity_poly.entity_id
_entity_poly.type
_entity_poly.pdbx_seq_one_letter_code
_entity_poly.pdbx_strand_id
1 'polypeptide(L)'
;MLNKNLVDSFLKFGIAVGTVSLLVACSSKNDTRSSGGSKSKVSYSRESEVTVDAAREITITKVAPYIKMPQLPAYEPKKLNEEARGIAVAYSVPYTCKLLGEVEGKDNSDGKVPPSFEDIREGATNDLRNKASELVNEDSRILVKLTKEAMICEMRVKDGQYEEKDCTAWQKIPQNGKILSYRVHANVFECGTK
;
A
#
# COMPACT_ATOMS: atom_id res chain seq x y z
N MET A 1 31.18 -43.90 31.76
CA MET A 1 29.93 -43.71 32.54
C MET A 1 29.13 -42.63 31.82
N LEU A 2 28.30 -42.97 30.82
CA LEU A 2 26.82 -43.08 30.90
C LEU A 2 26.19 -42.01 31.82
N ASN A 3 25.37 -41.08 31.36
CA ASN A 3 24.09 -41.32 30.67
C ASN A 3 23.68 -40.19 29.72
N LYS A 4 23.09 -40.59 28.59
CA LYS A 4 22.11 -39.83 27.82
C LYS A 4 20.75 -40.00 28.52
N ASN A 5 19.90 -38.97 28.55
CA ASN A 5 18.46 -39.13 28.35
C ASN A 5 17.80 -37.79 28.03
N LEU A 6 17.10 -37.84 26.90
CA LEU A 6 16.19 -36.88 26.31
C LEU A 6 14.77 -37.26 26.80
N VAL A 7 13.80 -36.35 26.58
CA VAL A 7 12.36 -36.60 26.35
C VAL A 7 11.38 -36.07 27.42
N ASP A 8 10.65 -35.05 26.95
CA ASP A 8 9.25 -34.66 27.11
C ASP A 8 8.62 -34.40 28.47
N SER A 9 8.18 -33.13 28.62
CA SER A 9 6.99 -32.78 29.38
C SER A 9 6.13 -31.81 28.55
N PHE A 10 5.27 -32.37 27.70
CA PHE A 10 4.09 -31.69 27.17
C PHE A 10 3.04 -31.58 28.27
N LEU A 11 2.94 -30.41 28.91
CA LEU A 11 1.86 -30.14 29.87
C LEU A 11 0.68 -29.47 29.18
N LYS A 12 -0.43 -30.21 29.26
CA LYS A 12 -1.80 -29.88 28.89
C LYS A 12 -2.28 -28.56 29.53
N PHE A 13 -2.72 -27.63 28.69
CA PHE A 13 -3.78 -26.67 29.00
C PHE A 13 -4.66 -26.66 27.74
N GLY A 14 -5.92 -27.09 27.75
CA GLY A 14 -6.97 -26.77 28.70
C GLY A 14 -8.02 -25.98 27.92
N ILE A 15 -8.88 -26.69 27.19
CA ILE A 15 -9.93 -26.16 26.32
C ILE A 15 -10.96 -25.40 27.15
N ALA A 16 -11.27 -24.16 26.78
CA ALA A 16 -12.46 -23.44 27.25
C ALA A 16 -13.23 -22.89 26.04
N VAL A 17 -14.11 -23.73 25.50
CA VAL A 17 -15.11 -23.33 24.49
C VAL A 17 -16.32 -22.79 25.26
N GLY A 18 -16.44 -21.47 25.35
CA GLY A 18 -17.60 -20.79 25.91
C GLY A 18 -18.62 -20.49 24.81
N THR A 19 -19.61 -21.35 24.65
CA THR A 19 -20.80 -21.08 23.83
C THR A 19 -21.80 -20.26 24.65
N VAL A 20 -22.07 -19.02 24.23
CA VAL A 20 -23.25 -18.27 24.72
C VAL A 20 -24.27 -18.21 23.60
N SER A 21 -25.27 -19.08 23.70
CA SER A 21 -26.50 -18.99 22.94
C SER A 21 -27.45 -18.03 23.66
N LEU A 22 -27.81 -16.92 23.03
CA LEU A 22 -28.97 -16.12 23.42
C LEU A 22 -29.95 -16.09 22.25
N LEU A 23 -30.97 -16.94 22.37
CA LEU A 23 -32.19 -16.92 21.58
C LEU A 23 -33.01 -15.70 22.02
N VAL A 24 -33.31 -14.77 21.10
CA VAL A 24 -34.36 -13.78 21.29
C VAL A 24 -35.57 -14.23 20.47
N ALA A 25 -36.65 -14.51 21.20
CA ALA A 25 -37.89 -15.06 20.71
C ALA A 25 -38.74 -14.01 19.97
N CYS A 26 -39.32 -14.42 18.84
CA CYS A 26 -40.48 -13.77 18.23
C CYS A 26 -41.71 -14.03 19.10
N SER A 27 -42.44 -12.99 19.50
CA SER A 27 -43.82 -13.13 19.98
C SER A 27 -44.73 -12.22 19.15
N SER A 28 -45.54 -12.87 18.32
CA SER A 28 -46.72 -12.33 17.67
C SER A 28 -47.84 -12.12 18.69
N LYS A 29 -48.51 -10.98 18.62
CA LYS A 29 -49.91 -10.83 19.05
C LYS A 29 -50.64 -10.00 18.01
N ASN A 30 -51.56 -10.68 17.33
CA ASN A 30 -52.57 -10.13 16.43
C ASN A 30 -53.63 -9.40 17.25
N ASP A 31 -53.87 -8.14 16.95
CA ASP A 31 -55.19 -7.53 17.12
C ASP A 31 -55.73 -7.18 15.73
N THR A 32 -56.81 -7.86 15.36
CA THR A 32 -57.53 -7.64 14.11
C THR A 32 -58.74 -6.78 14.41
N ARG A 33 -58.88 -5.65 13.73
CA ARG A 33 -60.15 -5.22 13.12
C ARG A 33 -59.90 -4.17 12.04
N SER A 34 -60.45 -4.48 10.87
CA SER A 34 -60.34 -3.85 9.57
C SER A 34 -61.15 -2.56 9.42
N SER A 35 -60.70 -1.63 8.57
CA SER A 35 -61.43 -1.21 7.35
C SER A 35 -60.71 -0.07 6.61
N GLY A 36 -60.65 -0.15 5.28
CA GLY A 36 -60.32 0.94 4.35
C GLY A 36 -58.81 1.14 4.19
N GLY A 37 -58.15 0.79 3.09
CA GLY A 37 -58.57 0.91 1.69
C GLY A 37 -57.66 1.93 1.03
N SER A 38 -56.62 1.50 0.32
CA SER A 38 -55.98 2.19 -0.81
C SER A 38 -54.82 1.35 -1.36
N LYS A 39 -55.16 0.33 -2.18
CA LYS A 39 -54.22 -0.19 -3.18
C LYS A 39 -54.20 0.81 -4.33
N SER A 40 -53.16 1.65 -4.38
CA SER A 40 -52.84 2.44 -5.56
C SER A 40 -52.48 1.46 -6.70
N LYS A 41 -53.47 1.17 -7.55
CA LYS A 41 -53.25 0.67 -8.90
C LYS A 41 -52.84 1.89 -9.73
N VAL A 42 -51.61 1.91 -10.21
CA VAL A 42 -51.18 2.88 -11.23
C VAL A 42 -51.99 2.59 -12.48
N SER A 43 -52.98 3.46 -12.72
CA SER A 43 -53.77 3.52 -13.94
C SER A 43 -52.90 4.15 -15.02
N TYR A 44 -52.60 3.40 -16.07
CA TYR A 44 -52.14 3.99 -17.33
C TYR A 44 -53.33 4.74 -17.93
N SER A 45 -53.27 6.06 -17.91
CA SER A 45 -54.24 6.92 -18.57
C SER A 45 -53.52 7.85 -19.53
N ARG A 46 -53.96 7.78 -20.79
CA ARG A 46 -53.72 8.71 -21.91
C ARG A 46 -52.32 8.72 -22.51
N GLU A 47 -52.22 8.11 -23.70
CA GLU A 47 -51.41 8.67 -24.78
C GLU A 47 -51.90 10.09 -25.04
N SER A 48 -51.11 11.07 -24.60
CA SER A 48 -51.18 12.43 -25.14
C SER A 48 -50.13 12.51 -26.23
N GLU A 49 -50.58 12.84 -27.43
CA GLU A 49 -49.77 13.09 -28.62
C GLU A 49 -48.65 14.07 -28.26
N VAL A 50 -47.41 13.56 -28.16
CA VAL A 50 -46.23 14.36 -27.88
C VAL A 50 -45.88 15.10 -29.15
N THR A 51 -46.20 16.39 -29.21
CA THR A 51 -45.69 17.27 -30.25
C THR A 51 -44.17 17.39 -30.11
N VAL A 52 -43.49 17.37 -31.26
CA VAL A 52 -42.04 17.24 -31.41
C VAL A 52 -41.24 18.34 -30.67
N ASP A 53 -41.89 19.46 -30.35
CA ASP A 53 -41.27 20.61 -29.71
C ASP A 53 -41.02 20.41 -28.20
N ALA A 54 -41.88 19.68 -27.48
CA ALA A 54 -41.69 19.41 -26.05
C ALA A 54 -40.55 18.40 -25.79
N ALA A 55 -40.30 17.48 -26.73
CA ALA A 55 -39.17 16.54 -26.65
C ALA A 55 -37.80 17.23 -26.83
N ARG A 56 -37.80 18.41 -27.46
CA ARG A 56 -36.58 19.20 -27.68
C ARG A 56 -36.18 20.04 -26.48
N GLU A 57 -37.11 20.36 -25.60
CA GLU A 57 -36.82 21.13 -24.37
C GLU A 57 -36.31 20.22 -23.23
N ILE A 58 -36.81 18.98 -23.15
CA ILE A 58 -36.40 18.01 -22.12
C ILE A 58 -35.00 17.43 -22.39
N THR A 59 -34.50 17.52 -23.63
CA THR A 59 -33.15 17.07 -23.98
C THR A 59 -32.06 18.07 -23.60
N ILE A 60 -32.41 19.31 -23.22
CA ILE A 60 -31.47 20.36 -22.82
C ILE A 60 -31.54 20.59 -21.29
N THR A 61 -31.57 19.56 -20.45
CA THR A 61 -31.46 19.83 -18.99
C THR A 61 -30.93 18.68 -18.14
N LYS A 62 -30.25 17.70 -18.74
CA LYS A 62 -29.61 16.63 -17.97
C LYS A 62 -28.19 16.33 -18.41
N VAL A 63 -27.39 17.37 -18.59
CA VAL A 63 -25.93 17.22 -18.62
C VAL A 63 -25.49 17.16 -17.15
N ALA A 64 -25.29 15.96 -16.64
CA ALA A 64 -24.70 15.78 -15.32
C ALA A 64 -23.33 16.50 -15.29
N PRO A 65 -23.01 17.28 -14.25
CA PRO A 65 -21.70 17.90 -14.15
C PRO A 65 -20.65 16.79 -14.08
N TYR A 66 -19.73 16.79 -15.05
CA TYR A 66 -18.60 15.88 -15.06
C TYR A 66 -17.71 16.21 -13.86
N ILE A 67 -17.85 15.46 -12.77
CA ILE A 67 -16.96 15.55 -11.62
C ILE A 67 -15.60 15.04 -12.10
N LYS A 68 -14.66 15.94 -12.40
CA LYS A 68 -13.25 15.56 -12.56
C LYS A 68 -12.81 14.98 -11.21
N MET A 69 -12.68 13.65 -11.14
CA MET A 69 -11.97 13.03 -10.03
C MET A 69 -10.58 13.64 -9.95
N PRO A 70 -10.09 14.06 -8.77
CA PRO A 70 -8.72 14.54 -8.63
C PRO A 70 -7.77 13.46 -9.14
N GLN A 71 -7.06 13.74 -10.23
CA GLN A 71 -6.02 12.84 -10.70
C GLN A 71 -4.83 13.03 -9.76
N LEU A 72 -4.43 11.96 -9.09
CA LEU A 72 -3.21 11.97 -8.29
C LEU A 72 -2.02 12.28 -9.22
N PRO A 73 -1.04 13.09 -8.76
CA PRO A 73 0.18 13.30 -9.51
C PRO A 73 0.89 11.97 -9.78
N ALA A 74 1.56 11.89 -10.93
CA ALA A 74 2.40 10.73 -11.25
C ALA A 74 3.52 10.58 -10.22
N TYR A 75 3.93 9.34 -9.98
CA TYR A 75 5.12 9.07 -9.18
C TYR A 75 6.38 9.40 -9.98
N GLU A 76 7.30 10.12 -9.34
CA GLU A 76 8.65 10.32 -9.83
C GLU A 76 9.62 9.83 -8.75
N PRO A 77 10.57 8.93 -9.10
CA PRO A 77 11.65 8.54 -8.21
C PRO A 77 12.46 9.75 -7.75
N LYS A 78 13.00 9.70 -6.53
CA LYS A 78 13.99 10.68 -6.09
C LYS A 78 15.17 10.77 -7.05
N LYS A 79 15.57 12.00 -7.35
CA LYS A 79 16.66 12.30 -8.28
C LYS A 79 18.03 12.02 -7.64
N LEU A 80 18.95 11.53 -8.44
CA LEU A 80 20.35 11.38 -8.08
C LEU A 80 21.07 12.72 -8.21
N ASN A 81 21.80 13.13 -7.18
CA ASN A 81 22.62 14.32 -7.18
C ASN A 81 23.87 14.11 -8.05
N GLU A 82 24.40 15.19 -8.62
CA GLU A 82 25.61 15.15 -9.46
C GLU A 82 26.81 14.56 -8.71
N GLU A 83 26.99 14.94 -7.45
CA GLU A 83 28.06 14.46 -6.55
C GLU A 83 27.97 12.96 -6.27
N ALA A 84 26.76 12.41 -6.28
CA ALA A 84 26.49 11.01 -5.98
C ALA A 84 26.63 10.08 -7.21
N ARG A 85 26.80 10.63 -8.43
CA ARG A 85 26.92 9.83 -9.67
C ARG A 85 28.08 8.85 -9.65
N GLY A 86 29.18 9.22 -9.01
CA GLY A 86 30.40 8.40 -8.91
C GLY A 86 30.35 7.26 -7.88
N ILE A 87 29.28 7.15 -7.10
CA ILE A 87 29.19 6.18 -6.01
C ILE A 87 28.69 4.83 -6.55
N ALA A 88 29.51 3.79 -6.49
CA ALA A 88 29.12 2.47 -7.01
C ALA A 88 28.34 1.66 -5.97
N VAL A 89 27.24 1.02 -6.38
CA VAL A 89 26.55 -0.01 -5.58
C VAL A 89 27.11 -1.37 -5.97
N ALA A 90 27.67 -2.11 -5.02
CA ALA A 90 28.31 -3.40 -5.29
C ALA A 90 27.89 -4.49 -4.29
N TYR A 91 27.85 -5.73 -4.78
CA TYR A 91 27.55 -6.90 -3.95
C TYR A 91 28.72 -7.30 -3.04
N SER A 92 29.94 -7.20 -3.57
CA SER A 92 31.18 -7.47 -2.86
C SER A 92 32.00 -6.19 -2.68
N VAL A 93 32.74 -6.14 -1.57
CA VAL A 93 33.61 -5.01 -1.23
C VAL A 93 35.05 -5.54 -1.24
N PRO A 94 35.99 -4.91 -1.97
CA PRO A 94 37.40 -5.26 -1.90
C PRO A 94 37.96 -5.10 -0.48
N TYR A 95 38.89 -5.99 -0.08
CA TYR A 95 39.54 -5.93 1.24
C TYR A 95 40.34 -4.64 1.49
N THR A 96 40.69 -3.90 0.43
CA THR A 96 41.42 -2.63 0.52
C THR A 96 40.53 -1.45 0.90
N CYS A 97 39.21 -1.62 0.97
CA CYS A 97 38.29 -0.54 1.28
C CYS A 97 38.03 -0.41 2.80
N LYS A 98 37.97 0.81 3.29
CA LYS A 98 37.69 1.15 4.68
C LYS A 98 36.19 1.43 4.87
N LEU A 99 35.57 0.84 5.89
CA LEU A 99 34.20 1.17 6.29
C LEU A 99 34.16 2.59 6.87
N LEU A 100 33.31 3.45 6.31
CA LEU A 100 33.07 4.81 6.79
C LEU A 100 31.85 4.89 7.71
N GLY A 101 30.82 4.10 7.43
CA GLY A 101 29.59 4.09 8.22
C GLY A 101 28.44 3.39 7.51
N GLU A 102 27.25 3.56 8.07
CA GLU A 102 26.00 3.04 7.52
C GLU A 102 25.09 4.20 7.10
N VAL A 103 24.41 4.03 5.97
CA VAL A 103 23.45 5.00 5.45
C VAL A 103 22.13 4.33 5.12
N GLU A 104 21.08 5.12 5.16
CA GLU A 104 19.74 4.68 4.79
C GLU A 104 19.20 5.58 3.67
N GLY A 105 18.79 4.98 2.56
CA GLY A 105 17.96 5.63 1.55
C GLY A 105 16.49 5.26 1.70
N LYS A 106 15.61 6.22 1.46
CA LYS A 106 14.16 5.99 1.49
C LYS A 106 13.45 6.69 0.34
N ASP A 107 12.37 6.11 -0.17
CA ASP A 107 11.44 6.83 -1.05
C ASP A 107 9.98 6.44 -0.76
N ASN A 108 9.08 7.39 -1.00
CA ASN A 108 7.67 7.31 -0.63
C ASN A 108 6.76 7.73 -1.80
N SER A 109 5.67 7.00 -1.99
CA SER A 109 4.67 7.23 -3.04
C SER A 109 3.36 7.83 -2.52
N ASP A 110 3.31 8.24 -1.25
CA ASP A 110 2.09 8.79 -0.66
C ASP A 110 1.55 10.00 -1.45
N GLY A 111 0.23 10.04 -1.61
CA GLY A 111 -0.46 11.06 -2.41
C GLY A 111 -0.19 11.02 -3.92
N LYS A 112 0.49 10.00 -4.44
CA LYS A 112 0.82 9.83 -5.87
C LYS A 112 0.17 8.56 -6.43
N VAL A 113 0.17 8.45 -7.77
CA VAL A 113 -0.13 7.19 -8.44
C VAL A 113 0.86 6.11 -7.95
N PRO A 114 0.41 4.89 -7.61
CA PRO A 114 1.29 3.82 -7.14
C PRO A 114 2.44 3.53 -8.12
N PRO A 115 3.71 3.49 -7.64
CA PRO A 115 4.85 3.17 -8.49
C PRO A 115 4.98 1.67 -8.74
N SER A 116 5.81 1.32 -9.72
CA SER A 116 6.37 -0.03 -9.81
C SER A 116 7.37 -0.28 -8.68
N PHE A 117 7.74 -1.55 -8.47
CA PHE A 117 8.78 -1.91 -7.50
C PHE A 117 10.13 -1.31 -7.91
N GLU A 118 10.42 -1.31 -9.20
CA GLU A 118 11.67 -0.82 -9.78
C GLU A 118 11.81 0.68 -9.57
N ASP A 119 10.77 1.46 -9.82
CA ASP A 119 10.79 2.93 -9.70
C ASP A 119 11.02 3.39 -8.25
N ILE A 120 10.36 2.75 -7.29
CA ILE A 120 10.51 3.12 -5.88
C ILE A 120 11.83 2.64 -5.28
N ARG A 121 12.33 1.48 -5.74
CA ARG A 121 13.65 0.99 -5.39
C ARG A 121 14.75 1.88 -5.96
N GLU A 122 14.61 2.34 -7.20
CA GLU A 122 15.54 3.29 -7.82
C GLU A 122 15.59 4.59 -7.02
N GLY A 123 14.44 5.17 -6.70
CA GLY A 123 14.37 6.40 -5.92
C GLY A 123 15.00 6.26 -4.52
N ALA A 124 14.75 5.15 -3.83
CA ALA A 124 15.38 4.87 -2.54
C ALA A 124 16.89 4.66 -2.67
N THR A 125 17.35 4.02 -3.75
CA THR A 125 18.78 3.83 -4.04
C THR A 125 19.47 5.15 -4.40
N ASN A 126 18.78 6.05 -5.10
CA ASN A 126 19.29 7.39 -5.38
C ASN A 126 19.41 8.21 -4.09
N ASP A 127 18.40 8.19 -3.22
CA ASP A 127 18.46 8.81 -1.89
C ASP A 127 19.62 8.26 -1.05
N LEU A 128 19.87 6.95 -1.13
CA LEU A 128 20.99 6.30 -0.47
C LEU A 128 22.33 6.84 -0.98
N ARG A 129 22.50 6.94 -2.29
CA ARG A 129 23.74 7.46 -2.91
C ARG A 129 23.93 8.94 -2.58
N ASN A 130 22.86 9.73 -2.58
CA ASN A 130 22.90 11.14 -2.19
C ASN A 130 23.38 11.32 -0.74
N LYS A 131 22.90 10.50 0.19
CA LYS A 131 23.38 10.55 1.58
C LYS A 131 24.79 10.00 1.74
N ALA A 132 25.16 9.00 0.93
CA ALA A 132 26.51 8.48 0.93
C ALA A 132 27.53 9.52 0.43
N SER A 133 27.16 10.43 -0.48
CA SER A 133 28.06 11.51 -0.91
C SER A 133 28.33 12.54 0.18
N GLU A 134 27.40 12.74 1.12
CA GLU A 134 27.59 13.65 2.26
C GLU A 134 28.65 13.17 3.26
N LEU A 135 29.01 11.89 3.25
CA LEU A 135 29.96 11.30 4.20
C LEU A 135 31.42 11.37 3.73
N VAL A 136 31.69 11.90 2.54
CA VAL A 136 32.96 11.65 1.84
C VAL A 136 33.53 12.92 1.22
N ASN A 137 34.85 12.91 0.99
CA ASN A 137 35.52 13.96 0.23
C ASN A 137 35.29 13.76 -1.27
N GLU A 138 35.24 14.84 -2.06
CA GLU A 138 34.94 14.82 -3.50
C GLU A 138 35.82 13.86 -4.31
N ASP A 139 37.09 13.71 -3.91
CA ASP A 139 38.10 12.89 -4.58
C ASP A 139 38.09 11.41 -4.17
N SER A 140 37.23 11.00 -3.24
CA SER A 140 37.22 9.63 -2.73
C SER A 140 36.42 8.68 -3.64
N ARG A 141 36.97 7.50 -3.92
CA ARG A 141 36.27 6.42 -4.61
C ARG A 141 35.38 5.68 -3.62
N ILE A 142 34.07 5.90 -3.72
CA ILE A 142 33.10 5.36 -2.76
C ILE A 142 32.34 4.18 -3.34
N LEU A 143 32.18 3.17 -2.50
CA LEU A 143 31.41 1.98 -2.78
C LEU A 143 30.40 1.76 -1.65
N VAL A 144 29.15 1.50 -2.03
CA VAL A 144 28.08 1.13 -1.09
C VAL A 144 27.68 -0.32 -1.29
N LYS A 145 27.57 -1.04 -0.18
CA LYS A 145 27.08 -2.42 -0.17
C LYS A 145 25.74 -2.46 0.56
N LEU A 146 24.70 -2.85 -0.16
CA LEU A 146 23.36 -3.00 0.43
C LEU A 146 23.37 -4.11 1.49
N THR A 147 22.78 -3.82 2.65
CA THR A 147 22.70 -4.74 3.80
C THR A 147 21.28 -5.22 4.04
N LYS A 148 20.30 -4.34 3.87
CA LYS A 148 18.88 -4.65 4.08
C LYS A 148 18.01 -3.82 3.15
N GLU A 149 16.98 -4.45 2.62
CA GLU A 149 15.89 -3.78 1.92
C GLU A 149 14.60 -4.03 2.68
N ALA A 150 13.70 -3.05 2.72
CA ALA A 150 12.40 -3.14 3.34
C ALA A 150 11.37 -2.36 2.52
N MET A 151 10.21 -2.97 2.30
CA MET A 151 9.12 -2.38 1.52
C MET A 151 7.83 -2.43 2.34
N ILE A 152 7.15 -1.29 2.42
CA ILE A 152 5.85 -1.17 3.08
C ILE A 152 4.77 -0.91 2.03
N CYS A 153 3.68 -1.66 2.12
CA CYS A 153 2.53 -1.56 1.24
C CYS A 153 1.28 -1.21 2.02
N GLU A 154 0.39 -0.43 1.41
CA GLU A 154 -0.97 -0.21 1.89
C GLU A 154 -1.88 -1.29 1.31
N MET A 155 -2.68 -1.93 2.15
CA MET A 155 -3.63 -2.96 1.77
C MET A 155 -5.04 -2.58 2.19
N ARG A 156 -6.00 -2.67 1.27
CA ARG A 156 -7.42 -2.53 1.60
C ARG A 156 -7.94 -3.83 2.21
N VAL A 157 -8.38 -3.77 3.47
CA VAL A 157 -8.82 -4.96 4.25
C VAL A 157 -10.33 -5.16 4.21
N LYS A 158 -11.11 -4.15 4.60
CA LYS A 158 -12.58 -4.13 4.62
C LYS A 158 -13.05 -2.70 4.32
N ASP A 159 -14.34 -2.51 4.01
CA ASP A 159 -14.94 -1.25 3.55
C ASP A 159 -14.27 0.05 4.05
N GLY A 160 -13.41 0.63 3.21
CA GLY A 160 -12.73 1.92 3.47
C GLY A 160 -11.54 1.88 4.42
N GLN A 161 -11.18 0.73 4.98
CA GLN A 161 -10.04 0.57 5.88
C GLN A 161 -8.78 0.12 5.12
N TYR A 162 -7.68 0.77 5.45
CA TYR A 162 -6.35 0.52 4.92
C TYR A 162 -5.40 0.12 6.04
N GLU A 163 -4.59 -0.90 5.80
CA GLU A 163 -3.55 -1.38 6.70
C GLU A 163 -2.20 -1.33 6.01
N GLU A 164 -1.18 -0.83 6.71
CA GLU A 164 0.20 -0.93 6.27
C GLU A 164 0.78 -2.29 6.64
N LYS A 165 1.44 -2.95 5.68
CA LYS A 165 2.10 -4.25 5.87
C LYS A 165 3.49 -4.26 5.25
N ASP A 166 4.38 -5.01 5.90
CA ASP A 166 5.66 -5.37 5.30
C ASP A 166 5.41 -6.32 4.13
N CYS A 167 5.78 -5.88 2.93
CA CYS A 167 5.63 -6.60 1.68
C CYS A 167 6.99 -6.90 1.03
N THR A 168 8.10 -6.78 1.77
CA THR A 168 9.47 -6.96 1.28
C THR A 168 9.68 -8.31 0.60
N ALA A 169 9.07 -9.37 1.14
CA ALA A 169 9.22 -10.74 0.62
C ALA A 169 8.19 -11.10 -0.45
N TRP A 170 7.31 -10.18 -0.85
CA TRP A 170 6.23 -10.48 -1.80
C TRP A 170 6.75 -10.43 -3.23
N GLN A 171 6.49 -11.48 -4.01
CA GLN A 171 6.83 -11.50 -5.44
C GLN A 171 5.95 -10.55 -6.27
N LYS A 172 4.74 -10.27 -5.79
CA LYS A 172 3.77 -9.40 -6.45
C LYS A 172 2.85 -8.77 -5.43
N ILE A 173 2.60 -7.47 -5.57
CA ILE A 173 1.62 -6.76 -4.74
C ILE A 173 0.21 -7.21 -5.17
N PRO A 174 -0.66 -7.63 -4.23
CA PRO A 174 -2.04 -7.98 -4.54
C PRO A 174 -2.79 -6.78 -5.14
N GLN A 175 -3.84 -7.06 -5.93
CA GLN A 175 -4.61 -6.02 -6.64
C GLN A 175 -5.29 -5.00 -5.70
N ASN A 176 -5.57 -5.38 -4.46
CA ASN A 176 -6.13 -4.50 -3.43
C ASN A 176 -5.06 -3.76 -2.60
N GLY A 177 -3.82 -3.71 -3.08
CA GLY A 177 -2.73 -3.02 -2.42
C GLY A 177 -1.88 -2.17 -3.35
N LYS A 178 -1.09 -1.28 -2.75
CA LYS A 178 -0.10 -0.44 -3.44
C LYS A 178 1.16 -0.31 -2.59
N ILE A 179 2.29 -0.09 -3.24
CA ILE A 179 3.54 0.21 -2.54
C ILE A 179 3.45 1.63 -1.99
N LEU A 180 3.78 1.82 -0.70
CA LEU A 180 3.81 3.12 -0.03
C LEU A 180 5.22 3.66 0.14
N SER A 181 6.14 2.80 0.59
CA SER A 181 7.51 3.21 0.85
C SER A 181 8.49 2.08 0.63
N TYR A 182 9.72 2.47 0.28
CA TYR A 182 10.86 1.59 0.14
C TYR A 182 12.04 2.16 0.91
N ARG A 183 12.72 1.31 1.67
CA ARG A 183 13.89 1.66 2.48
C ARG A 183 15.03 0.70 2.17
N VAL A 184 16.20 1.27 1.95
CA VAL A 184 17.44 0.53 1.69
C VAL A 184 18.47 0.96 2.71
N HIS A 185 19.11 0.00 3.36
CA HIS A 185 20.26 0.20 4.23
C HIS A 185 21.51 -0.27 3.51
N ALA A 186 22.60 0.48 3.64
CA ALA A 186 23.89 0.10 3.08
C ALA A 186 25.04 0.55 3.97
N ASN A 187 26.14 -0.18 3.85
CA ASN A 187 27.43 0.21 4.40
C ASN A 187 28.20 0.99 3.34
N VAL A 188 28.81 2.11 3.73
CA VAL A 188 29.60 2.99 2.88
C VAL A 188 31.08 2.70 3.08
N PHE A 189 31.81 2.53 1.98
CA PHE A 189 33.23 2.23 1.99
C PHE A 189 34.01 3.23 1.15
N GLU A 190 35.18 3.62 1.67
CA GLU A 190 36.20 4.39 0.96
C GLU A 190 37.23 3.42 0.37
N CYS A 191 37.44 3.47 -0.94
CA CYS A 191 38.30 2.55 -1.69
C CYS A 191 39.50 3.24 -2.34
N GLY A 192 40.00 4.32 -1.72
CA GLY A 192 41.08 5.16 -2.27
C GLY A 192 40.55 6.40 -2.98
N THR A 193 41.40 7.06 -3.76
CA THR A 193 41.03 8.24 -4.57
C THR A 193 40.53 7.85 -5.95
N LYS A 194 39.74 8.72 -6.57
CA LYS A 194 39.23 8.59 -7.94
C LYS A 194 40.35 8.68 -8.98
#